data_AF-A0A1G7GDD3-F1
#
_entry.id   AF-A0A1G7GDD3-F1
#
_cell.length_a   1.000
_cell.length_b   1.000
_cell.length_c   1.000
_cell.angle_alpha   90.00
_cell.angle_beta   90.00
_cell.angle_gamma   90.00
#
_symmetry.space_group_name_H-M   'P 1'
#
loop_
_entity.id
_entity.type
_entity.pdbx_description
1 polymer ?
#
loop_
_entity_poly.entity_id
_entity_poly.type
_entity_poly.pdbx_seq_one_letter_code
_entity_poly.pdbx_strand_id
1 'polypeptide(L)'
;MSTDTGSSRGAAGGVLLLCRAGPDAVAPVVPLLRERAGIAGAGDGWTLLVPEGEPWRNGETVERVATGWAFALAVGVSWPVLAVWWDADRSGCVLASGFRRPVPYVWLGNGTAVGEDEAMRTLGEGLGLGAGAGAGAGAGAGAGAGAGALLVLTRPEPSVDGIGRLRGLLAALAGLGLRLPDGVAPGETVEGLREVVREVVPEGAVRERVEMGGGVRAAGARAGAEAGGSGASGGMGARVVAWVQVGLGVPVLLWGVRRRRAGWVVAGLVLVGDGVVGGVRAGAWGRA
;
A
#
# COMPACT_ATOMS: atom_id res chain seq x y z
N MET A 1 -18.75 33.92 34.16
CA MET A 1 -18.72 33.82 32.70
C MET A 1 -17.98 32.53 32.37
N SER A 2 -18.72 31.43 32.36
CA SER A 2 -18.17 30.09 32.19
C SER A 2 -17.93 29.87 30.71
N THR A 3 -16.68 29.74 30.30
CA THR A 3 -16.34 29.27 28.96
C THR A 3 -16.62 27.78 28.91
N ASP A 4 -17.70 27.47 28.21
CA ASP A 4 -18.12 26.15 27.80
C ASP A 4 -16.94 25.45 27.09
N THR A 5 -16.32 24.50 27.79
CA THR A 5 -15.44 23.49 27.21
C THR A 5 -16.32 22.54 26.40
N GLY A 6 -16.78 23.03 25.26
CA GLY A 6 -17.46 22.22 24.25
C GLY A 6 -16.54 21.07 23.85
N SER A 7 -17.01 19.85 24.12
CA SER A 7 -16.37 18.60 23.74
C SER A 7 -16.02 18.59 22.24
N SER A 8 -14.74 18.73 21.88
CA SER A 8 -14.23 18.23 20.60
C SER A 8 -13.87 16.74 20.74
N ARG A 9 -14.87 15.90 21.06
CA ARG A 9 -14.78 14.46 20.78
C ARG A 9 -15.22 14.24 19.33
N GLY A 10 -14.27 14.09 18.42
CA GLY A 10 -14.51 13.73 17.01
C GLY A 10 -13.60 14.53 16.08
N ALA A 11 -12.73 13.96 15.26
CA ALA A 11 -12.63 12.58 14.79
C ALA A 11 -11.43 11.83 15.39
N ALA A 12 -11.64 10.57 15.76
CA ALA A 12 -10.53 9.63 15.90
C ALA A 12 -9.89 9.48 14.50
N GLY A 13 -8.58 9.70 14.41
CA GLY A 13 -7.88 9.52 13.14
C GLY A 13 -8.04 8.10 12.62
N GLY A 14 -8.02 7.92 11.31
CA GLY A 14 -8.24 6.63 10.67
C GLY A 14 -7.55 6.51 9.32
N VAL A 15 -7.35 5.27 8.89
CA VAL A 15 -6.72 4.92 7.61
C VAL A 15 -7.49 3.76 6.98
N LEU A 16 -7.75 3.86 5.68
CA LEU A 16 -8.19 2.77 4.82
C LEU A 16 -7.13 2.54 3.75
N LEU A 17 -6.78 1.28 3.48
CA LEU A 17 -5.85 0.93 2.41
C LEU A 17 -6.63 0.20 1.31
N LEU A 18 -6.59 0.75 0.10
CA LEU A 18 -7.27 0.22 -1.07
C LEU A 18 -6.23 -0.34 -2.04
N CYS A 19 -6.23 -1.66 -2.19
CA CYS A 19 -5.33 -2.38 -3.06
C CYS A 19 -6.05 -2.71 -4.37
N ARG A 20 -5.44 -2.38 -5.53
CA ARG A 20 -5.98 -2.75 -6.85
C ARG A 20 -5.63 -4.20 -7.21
N ALA A 21 -6.03 -5.11 -6.34
CA ALA A 21 -5.89 -6.55 -6.50
C ALA A 21 -6.97 -7.29 -5.71
N GLY A 22 -7.21 -8.56 -6.04
CA GLY A 22 -8.12 -9.41 -5.26
C GLY A 22 -7.51 -9.86 -3.92
N PRO A 23 -8.35 -10.29 -2.95
CA PRO A 23 -7.89 -10.59 -1.59
C PRO A 23 -6.77 -11.63 -1.51
N ASP A 24 -6.78 -12.64 -2.39
CA ASP A 24 -5.75 -13.70 -2.43
C ASP A 24 -4.36 -13.17 -2.79
N ALA A 25 -4.28 -12.12 -3.61
CA ALA A 25 -3.02 -11.49 -3.97
C ALA A 25 -2.53 -10.52 -2.88
N VAL A 26 -3.44 -9.98 -2.07
CA VAL A 26 -3.14 -9.01 -1.01
C VAL A 26 -2.76 -9.70 0.30
N ALA A 27 -3.42 -10.81 0.64
CA ALA A 27 -3.20 -11.53 1.89
C ALA A 27 -1.71 -11.86 2.21
N PRO A 28 -0.86 -12.24 1.23
CA PRO A 28 0.56 -12.51 1.49
C PRO A 28 1.39 -11.29 1.90
N VAL A 29 0.97 -10.07 1.53
CA VAL A 29 1.73 -8.83 1.81
C VAL A 29 1.22 -8.09 3.05
N VAL A 30 0.02 -8.41 3.56
CA VAL A 30 -0.53 -7.81 4.80
C VAL A 30 0.43 -7.85 6.00
N PRO A 31 1.18 -8.92 6.26
CA PRO A 31 2.16 -8.94 7.36
C PRO A 31 3.25 -7.85 7.27
N LEU A 32 3.48 -7.24 6.10
CA LEU A 32 4.42 -6.13 5.93
C LEU A 32 3.96 -4.85 6.65
N LEU A 33 2.67 -4.71 6.95
CA LEU A 33 2.13 -3.60 7.74
C LEU A 33 2.68 -3.58 9.16
N ARG A 34 3.14 -4.74 9.68
CA ARG A 34 3.52 -4.97 11.08
C ARG A 34 2.41 -4.57 12.07
N GLU A 35 1.17 -4.58 11.59
CA GLU A 35 -0.04 -4.22 12.30
C GLU A 35 -1.12 -5.25 11.91
N ARG A 36 -2.07 -5.52 12.81
CA ARG A 36 -3.23 -6.34 12.44
C ARG A 36 -4.09 -5.55 11.45
N ALA A 37 -4.66 -6.22 10.47
CA ALA A 37 -5.55 -5.58 9.52
C ALA A 37 -6.65 -6.53 9.11
N GLY A 38 -7.89 -6.06 9.14
CA GLY A 38 -9.02 -6.74 8.50
C GLY A 38 -8.89 -6.65 6.98
N ILE A 39 -9.25 -7.72 6.28
CA ILE A 39 -9.19 -7.82 4.81
C ILE A 39 -10.59 -8.07 4.29
N ALA A 40 -11.11 -7.19 3.45
CA ALA A 40 -12.41 -7.37 2.81
C ALA A 40 -12.31 -7.14 1.29
N GLY A 41 -13.09 -7.88 0.51
CA GLY A 41 -13.30 -7.55 -0.90
C GLY A 41 -13.97 -6.19 -1.02
N ALA A 42 -13.51 -5.36 -1.95
CA ALA A 42 -14.00 -3.99 -2.15
C ALA A 42 -14.46 -3.76 -3.59
N GLY A 43 -15.14 -4.75 -4.17
CA GLY A 43 -15.60 -4.73 -5.56
C GLY A 43 -14.61 -5.35 -6.54
N ASP A 44 -14.80 -5.07 -7.84
CA ASP A 44 -14.19 -5.83 -8.92
C ASP A 44 -12.69 -5.52 -9.04
N GLY A 45 -11.85 -6.42 -8.52
CA GLY A 45 -10.39 -6.29 -8.50
C GLY A 45 -9.86 -5.32 -7.43
N TRP A 46 -10.64 -5.08 -6.38
CA TRP A 46 -10.26 -4.22 -5.27
C TRP A 46 -10.33 -4.98 -3.95
N THR A 47 -9.37 -4.72 -3.08
CA THR A 47 -9.35 -5.21 -1.70
C THR A 47 -9.20 -4.02 -0.77
N LEU A 48 -10.03 -4.00 0.27
CA LEU A 48 -9.93 -3.08 1.38
C LEU A 48 -9.13 -3.74 2.51
N LEU A 49 -8.17 -3.01 3.05
CA LEU A 49 -7.58 -3.32 4.35
C LEU A 49 -7.93 -2.22 5.35
N VAL A 50 -8.33 -2.65 6.54
CA VAL A 50 -8.58 -1.78 7.69
C VAL A 50 -7.57 -2.12 8.77
N PRO A 51 -6.50 -1.32 8.93
CA PRO A 51 -5.55 -1.47 10.02
C PRO A 51 -6.25 -1.30 11.37
N GLU A 52 -5.84 -2.15 12.31
CA GLU A 52 -6.37 -2.18 13.66
C GLU A 52 -5.68 -1.18 14.59
N GLY A 53 -4.38 -0.94 14.36
CA GLY A 53 -3.59 -0.05 15.20
C GLY A 53 -3.89 1.43 14.96
N GLU A 54 -3.62 2.23 16.00
CA GLU A 54 -3.67 3.68 15.95
C GLU A 54 -2.32 4.28 16.37
N PRO A 55 -1.22 4.02 15.64
CA PRO A 55 0.13 4.48 16.02
C PRO A 55 0.23 6.01 16.14
N TRP A 56 -0.67 6.76 15.50
CA TRP A 56 -0.79 8.20 15.65
C TRP A 56 -1.18 8.66 17.07
N ARG A 57 -1.83 7.81 17.87
CA ARG A 57 -2.08 8.11 19.30
C ARG A 57 -0.77 8.24 20.10
N ASN A 58 0.34 7.70 19.59
CA ASN A 58 1.66 7.75 20.22
C ASN A 58 2.58 8.84 19.64
N GLY A 59 2.05 9.78 18.85
CA GLY A 59 2.77 10.97 18.39
C GLY A 59 3.21 10.97 16.92
N GLU A 60 2.90 9.93 16.16
CA GLU A 60 3.04 9.95 14.69
C GLU A 60 1.85 10.68 14.03
N THR A 61 2.05 11.26 12.83
CA THR A 61 0.92 11.80 12.06
C THR A 61 0.23 10.68 11.29
N VAL A 62 -1.10 10.73 11.17
CA VAL A 62 -1.87 9.75 10.39
C VAL A 62 -1.35 9.65 8.96
N GLU A 63 -1.03 10.80 8.35
CA GLU A 63 -0.42 10.89 7.01
C GLU A 63 0.89 10.09 6.88
N ARG A 64 1.79 10.18 7.87
CA ARG A 64 3.08 9.48 7.84
C ARG A 64 2.86 7.97 7.93
N VAL A 65 1.98 7.54 8.82
CA VAL A 65 1.63 6.13 9.01
C VAL A 65 0.99 5.57 7.74
N ALA A 66 -0.02 6.26 7.20
CA ALA A 66 -0.70 5.89 5.97
C ALA A 66 0.27 5.76 4.78
N THR A 67 1.20 6.71 4.65
CA THR A 67 2.26 6.67 3.61
C THR A 67 3.18 5.48 3.79
N GLY A 68 3.60 5.19 5.03
CA GLY A 68 4.45 4.04 5.35
C GLY A 68 3.77 2.71 5.02
N TRP A 69 2.52 2.55 5.41
CA TRP A 69 1.72 1.37 5.12
C TRP A 69 1.44 1.19 3.62
N ALA A 70 1.03 2.26 2.91
CA ALA A 70 0.84 2.21 1.46
C ALA A 70 2.11 1.76 0.74
N PHE A 71 3.25 2.34 1.11
CA PHE A 71 4.54 2.01 0.52
C PHE A 71 4.96 0.57 0.85
N ALA A 72 4.81 0.14 2.10
CA ALA A 72 5.15 -1.22 2.52
C ALA A 72 4.38 -2.28 1.72
N LEU A 73 3.10 -2.05 1.44
CA LEU A 73 2.29 -2.95 0.62
C LEU A 73 2.61 -2.87 -0.88
N ALA A 74 2.91 -1.67 -1.38
CA ALA A 74 3.18 -1.46 -2.80
C ALA A 74 4.58 -1.96 -3.23
N VAL A 75 5.53 -2.07 -2.30
CA VAL A 75 6.87 -2.57 -2.59
C VAL A 75 6.81 -4.06 -2.93
N GLY A 76 7.28 -4.41 -4.13
CA GLY A 76 7.36 -5.81 -4.57
C GLY A 76 6.09 -6.35 -5.23
N VAL A 77 5.06 -5.51 -5.40
CA VAL A 77 3.86 -5.84 -6.18
C VAL A 77 3.74 -4.96 -7.42
N SER A 78 2.98 -5.42 -8.40
CA SER A 78 2.75 -4.70 -9.67
C SER A 78 1.52 -3.80 -9.67
N TRP A 79 0.67 -3.89 -8.64
CA TRP A 79 -0.56 -3.13 -8.51
C TRP A 79 -0.41 -1.94 -7.54
N PRO A 80 -1.12 -0.83 -7.76
CA PRO A 80 -1.09 0.33 -6.89
C PRO A 80 -1.83 0.11 -5.56
N VAL A 81 -1.39 0.85 -4.53
CA VAL A 81 -2.04 0.96 -3.22
C VAL A 81 -2.39 2.40 -2.95
N LEU A 82 -3.67 2.67 -2.73
CA LEU A 82 -4.17 3.96 -2.31
C LEU A 82 -4.49 3.92 -0.83
N ALA A 83 -3.74 4.67 -0.01
CA ALA A 83 -4.17 4.91 1.36
C ALA A 83 -5.03 6.18 1.42
N VAL A 84 -6.16 6.09 2.10
CA VAL A 84 -7.05 7.20 2.43
C VAL A 84 -6.98 7.40 3.93
N TRP A 85 -6.81 8.63 4.40
CA TRP A 85 -6.59 8.92 5.80
C TRP A 85 -7.27 10.20 6.25
N TRP A 86 -7.61 10.27 7.53
CA TRP A 86 -8.18 11.47 8.15
C TRP A 86 -7.71 11.59 9.60
N ASP A 87 -7.67 12.83 10.08
CA ASP A 87 -7.52 13.19 11.48
C ASP A 87 -8.50 14.34 11.81
N ALA A 88 -8.35 14.96 12.98
CA ALA A 88 -9.24 16.04 13.42
C ALA A 88 -9.16 17.29 12.53
N ASP A 89 -8.00 17.55 11.91
CA ASP A 89 -7.70 18.82 11.25
C ASP A 89 -7.50 18.68 9.74
N ARG A 90 -7.24 17.46 9.25
CA ARG A 90 -6.83 17.18 7.87
C ARG A 90 -7.35 15.83 7.41
N SER A 91 -7.41 15.71 6.10
CA SER A 91 -7.75 14.47 5.41
C SER A 91 -6.96 14.39 4.13
N GLY A 92 -6.72 13.19 3.64
CA GLY A 92 -5.90 13.04 2.45
C GLY A 92 -5.87 11.64 1.91
N CYS A 93 -5.11 11.51 0.84
CA CYS A 93 -4.79 10.22 0.26
C CYS A 93 -3.35 10.19 -0.21
N VAL A 94 -2.82 8.99 -0.36
CA VAL A 94 -1.48 8.77 -0.92
C VAL A 94 -1.50 7.53 -1.79
N LEU A 95 -1.05 7.70 -3.02
CA LEU A 95 -0.87 6.60 -3.96
C LEU A 95 0.56 6.10 -3.92
N ALA A 96 0.74 4.81 -3.66
CA ALA A 96 2.03 4.12 -3.74
C ALA A 96 1.98 3.04 -4.83
N SER A 97 3.08 2.88 -5.57
CA SER A 97 3.20 1.89 -6.66
C SER A 97 4.65 1.45 -6.81
N GLY A 98 4.97 0.22 -6.36
CA GLY A 98 6.32 -0.32 -6.44
C GLY A 98 7.35 0.58 -5.73
N PHE A 99 8.45 0.86 -6.43
CA PHE A 99 9.53 1.72 -5.94
C PHE A 99 9.38 3.19 -6.35
N ARG A 100 8.25 3.58 -6.94
CA ARG A 100 8.01 4.97 -7.31
C ARG A 100 7.80 5.83 -6.06
N ARG A 101 8.11 7.13 -6.18
CA ARG A 101 7.81 8.10 -5.13
C ARG A 101 6.29 8.10 -4.88
N PRO A 102 5.83 7.95 -3.63
CA PRO A 102 4.42 8.09 -3.31
C PRO A 102 3.87 9.47 -3.71
N VAL A 103 2.62 9.52 -4.14
CA VAL A 103 1.93 10.74 -4.57
C VAL A 103 0.91 11.12 -3.50
N PRO A 104 1.25 12.02 -2.56
CA PRO A 104 0.31 12.48 -1.54
C PRO A 104 -0.62 13.57 -2.08
N TYR A 105 -1.82 13.64 -1.54
CA TYR A 105 -2.75 14.73 -1.72
C TYR A 105 -3.50 15.01 -0.41
N VAL A 106 -3.63 16.28 -0.03
CA VAL A 106 -4.14 16.67 1.30
C VAL A 106 -5.18 17.77 1.17
N TRP A 107 -6.25 17.64 1.94
CA TRP A 107 -7.24 18.67 2.24
C TRP A 107 -7.17 19.05 3.72
N LEU A 108 -7.34 20.33 4.03
CA LEU A 108 -7.61 20.78 5.39
C LEU A 108 -9.01 20.32 5.83
N GLY A 109 -9.30 20.39 7.13
CA GLY A 109 -10.59 19.98 7.69
C GLY A 109 -11.77 20.70 7.05
N ASN A 110 -11.60 21.98 6.67
CA ASN A 110 -12.60 22.75 5.93
C ASN A 110 -12.71 22.40 4.43
N GLY A 111 -11.99 21.37 3.96
CA GLY A 111 -11.99 20.91 2.57
C GLY A 111 -11.11 21.72 1.61
N THR A 112 -10.34 22.69 2.11
CA THR A 112 -9.38 23.44 1.28
C THR A 112 -8.28 22.51 0.80
N ALA A 113 -8.10 22.43 -0.51
CA ALA A 113 -7.00 21.69 -1.12
C ALA A 113 -5.64 22.34 -0.80
N VAL A 114 -4.72 21.55 -0.25
CA VAL A 114 -3.31 21.96 -0.02
C VAL A 114 -2.40 21.36 -1.10
N GLY A 115 -2.82 20.25 -1.71
CA GLY A 115 -2.09 19.59 -2.79
C GLY A 115 -2.28 20.26 -4.15
N GLU A 116 -1.26 20.15 -5.00
CA GLU A 116 -1.28 20.66 -6.37
C GLU A 116 -2.13 19.78 -7.30
N ASP A 117 -2.80 20.37 -8.29
CA ASP A 117 -3.59 19.66 -9.29
C ASP A 117 -2.78 18.57 -10.03
N GLU A 118 -1.46 18.75 -10.17
CA GLU A 118 -0.56 17.76 -10.78
C GLU A 118 -0.46 16.46 -9.99
N ALA A 119 -0.48 16.54 -8.66
CA ALA A 119 -0.53 15.36 -7.81
C ALA A 119 -1.85 14.59 -8.04
N MET A 120 -2.97 15.31 -8.18
CA MET A 120 -4.27 14.69 -8.45
C MET A 120 -4.34 14.04 -9.85
N ARG A 121 -3.72 14.65 -10.87
CA ARG A 121 -3.60 14.02 -12.21
C ARG A 121 -2.76 12.75 -12.16
N THR A 122 -1.60 12.82 -11.52
CA THR A 122 -0.70 11.65 -11.36
C THR A 122 -1.38 10.52 -10.60
N LEU A 123 -2.18 10.85 -9.59
CA LEU A 123 -3.00 9.89 -8.85
C LEU A 123 -4.03 9.23 -9.76
N GLY A 124 -4.75 10.03 -10.56
CA GLY A 124 -5.71 9.51 -11.54
C GLY A 124 -5.06 8.58 -12.57
N GLU A 125 -3.94 8.98 -13.14
CA GLU A 125 -3.18 8.15 -14.08
C GLU A 125 -2.71 6.83 -13.45
N GLY A 126 -2.15 6.88 -12.24
CA GLY A 126 -1.69 5.71 -11.53
C GLY A 126 -2.81 4.73 -11.13
N LEU A 127 -4.05 5.21 -11.02
CA LEU A 127 -5.24 4.39 -10.77
C LEU A 127 -5.97 3.93 -12.05
N GLY A 128 -5.51 4.38 -13.22
CA GLY A 128 -6.13 4.02 -14.51
C GLY A 128 -7.34 4.89 -14.90
N LEU A 129 -7.49 6.08 -14.31
CA LEU A 129 -8.53 7.07 -14.66
C LEU A 129 -8.13 7.98 -15.84
N GLY A 130 -6.92 7.80 -16.38
CA GLY A 130 -6.38 8.60 -17.48
C GLY A 130 -7.11 8.42 -18.80
N ALA A 131 -7.06 9.44 -19.65
CA ALA A 131 -7.69 9.46 -20.96
C ALA A 131 -7.08 8.41 -21.91
N GLY A 132 -7.86 7.39 -22.27
CA GLY A 132 -7.62 6.51 -23.42
C GLY A 132 -6.60 5.38 -23.23
N ALA A 133 -7.02 4.21 -23.72
CA ALA A 133 -6.24 2.99 -23.98
C ALA A 133 -5.85 2.11 -22.78
N GLY A 134 -6.85 1.37 -22.28
CA GLY A 134 -6.64 -0.07 -22.11
C GLY A 134 -6.53 -0.71 -23.49
N ALA A 135 -5.37 -1.30 -23.80
CA ALA A 135 -5.32 -2.37 -24.77
C ALA A 135 -6.12 -3.55 -24.20
N GLY A 136 -7.38 -3.67 -24.62
CA GLY A 136 -8.32 -4.71 -24.20
C GLY A 136 -9.74 -4.29 -24.56
N ALA A 137 -10.22 -4.76 -25.72
CA ALA A 137 -11.47 -4.37 -26.35
C ALA A 137 -12.71 -4.65 -25.49
N GLY A 138 -13.61 -3.67 -25.41
CA GLY A 138 -14.96 -3.80 -24.84
C GLY A 138 -15.58 -2.44 -24.55
N ALA A 139 -16.57 -2.04 -25.34
CA ALA A 139 -17.08 -0.67 -25.47
C ALA A 139 -17.90 -0.15 -24.27
N GLY A 140 -17.83 1.17 -24.06
CA GLY A 140 -18.77 1.94 -23.23
C GLY A 140 -18.30 3.38 -23.04
N ALA A 141 -19.05 4.35 -23.55
CA ALA A 141 -18.75 5.77 -23.49
C ALA A 141 -18.61 6.28 -22.04
N GLY A 142 -17.37 6.36 -21.55
CA GLY A 142 -17.03 6.97 -20.25
C GLY A 142 -15.56 7.37 -20.11
N ALA A 143 -14.75 7.24 -21.17
CA ALA A 143 -13.28 7.25 -21.12
C ALA A 143 -12.60 8.64 -21.07
N GLY A 144 -13.33 9.70 -20.72
CA GLY A 144 -12.78 11.03 -20.43
C GLY A 144 -13.22 11.60 -19.08
N ALA A 145 -14.12 10.90 -18.37
CA ALA A 145 -14.73 11.41 -17.15
C ALA A 145 -13.85 11.19 -15.91
N GLY A 146 -13.00 10.17 -15.90
CA GLY A 146 -12.24 9.75 -14.70
C GLY A 146 -11.23 10.78 -14.20
N ALA A 147 -10.27 11.19 -15.05
CA ALA A 147 -9.27 12.18 -14.68
C ALA A 147 -9.88 13.57 -14.41
N GLY A 148 -10.89 13.96 -15.18
CA GLY A 148 -11.65 15.18 -14.93
C GLY A 148 -12.43 15.16 -13.61
N ALA A 149 -13.00 14.02 -13.24
CA ALA A 149 -13.75 13.86 -11.99
C ALA A 149 -12.87 14.09 -10.76
N LEU A 150 -11.62 13.63 -10.77
CA LEU A 150 -10.70 13.88 -9.67
C LEU A 150 -10.27 15.35 -9.58
N LEU A 151 -10.07 16.01 -10.72
CA LEU A 151 -9.74 17.44 -10.75
C LEU A 151 -10.87 18.34 -10.23
N VAL A 152 -12.12 17.89 -10.26
CA VAL A 152 -13.22 18.62 -9.60
C VAL A 152 -12.99 18.70 -8.08
N LEU A 153 -12.34 17.70 -7.47
CA LEU A 153 -12.09 17.66 -6.02
C LEU A 153 -11.02 18.66 -5.56
N THR A 154 -10.26 19.25 -6.47
CA THR A 154 -9.24 20.27 -6.14
C THR A 154 -9.83 21.69 -6.14
N ARG A 155 -11.01 21.88 -6.74
CA ARG A 155 -11.68 23.19 -6.81
C ARG A 155 -12.20 23.61 -5.43
N PRO A 156 -12.04 24.88 -5.04
CA PRO A 156 -12.67 25.42 -3.83
C PRO A 156 -14.18 25.21 -3.88
N GLU A 157 -14.73 24.60 -2.82
CA GLU A 157 -16.17 24.43 -2.60
C GLU A 157 -16.41 24.57 -1.10
N PRO A 158 -16.93 25.72 -0.64
CA PRO A 158 -17.02 26.04 0.79
C PRO A 158 -17.99 25.14 1.57
N SER A 159 -18.91 24.43 0.91
CA SER A 159 -19.85 23.54 1.56
C SER A 159 -19.33 22.12 1.78
N VAL A 160 -18.12 21.79 1.30
CA VAL A 160 -17.57 20.43 1.35
C VAL A 160 -16.31 20.41 2.20
N ASP A 161 -16.40 19.74 3.35
CA ASP A 161 -15.30 19.52 4.27
C ASP A 161 -14.30 18.46 3.76
N GLY A 162 -13.19 18.27 4.48
CA GLY A 162 -12.14 17.33 4.07
C GLY A 162 -12.64 15.89 3.93
N ILE A 163 -13.46 15.43 4.87
CA ILE A 163 -14.07 14.09 4.82
C ILE A 163 -15.01 13.98 3.61
N GLY A 164 -15.78 15.01 3.29
CA GLY A 164 -16.61 15.09 2.09
C GLY A 164 -15.78 14.97 0.81
N ARG A 165 -14.58 15.55 0.76
CA ARG A 165 -13.64 15.37 -0.37
C ARG A 165 -13.18 13.92 -0.51
N LEU A 166 -12.86 13.25 0.60
CA LEU A 166 -12.51 11.83 0.57
C LEU A 166 -13.67 10.96 0.09
N ARG A 167 -14.90 11.24 0.53
CA ARG A 167 -16.09 10.54 0.03
C ARG A 167 -16.28 10.78 -1.46
N GLY A 168 -16.05 12.00 -1.95
CA GLY A 168 -16.03 12.31 -3.38
C GLY A 168 -14.97 11.54 -4.16
N LEU A 169 -13.76 11.40 -3.61
CA LEU A 169 -12.68 10.57 -4.17
C LEU A 169 -13.13 9.11 -4.31
N LEU A 170 -13.66 8.52 -3.23
CA LEU A 170 -14.12 7.13 -3.24
C LEU A 170 -15.29 6.92 -4.22
N ALA A 171 -16.20 7.90 -4.32
CA ALA A 171 -17.28 7.87 -5.29
C ALA A 171 -16.76 7.92 -6.75
N ALA A 172 -15.71 8.71 -7.03
CA ALA A 172 -15.08 8.71 -8.35
C ALA A 172 -14.44 7.34 -8.67
N LEU A 173 -13.86 6.67 -7.68
CA LEU A 173 -13.30 5.33 -7.83
C LEU A 173 -14.35 4.22 -7.99
N ALA A 174 -15.60 4.46 -7.63
CA ALA A 174 -16.69 3.52 -7.90
C ALA A 174 -16.88 3.28 -9.41
N GLY A 175 -16.55 4.27 -10.25
CA GLY A 175 -16.48 4.11 -11.70
C GLY A 175 -15.41 3.12 -12.18
N LEU A 176 -14.42 2.78 -11.34
CA LEU A 176 -13.40 1.76 -11.56
C LEU A 176 -13.73 0.41 -10.89
N GLY A 177 -14.97 0.22 -10.45
CA GLY A 177 -15.43 -1.00 -9.81
C GLY A 177 -15.15 -1.07 -8.30
N LEU A 178 -14.70 0.02 -7.66
CA LEU A 178 -14.61 0.09 -6.20
C LEU A 178 -16.02 0.04 -5.58
N ARG A 179 -16.28 -0.92 -4.71
CA ARG A 179 -17.49 -1.03 -3.90
C ARG A 179 -17.08 -1.34 -2.47
N LEU A 180 -17.08 -0.31 -1.62
CA LEU A 180 -16.77 -0.51 -0.21
C LEU A 180 -17.91 -1.29 0.48
N PRO A 181 -17.59 -2.13 1.48
CA PRO A 181 -18.62 -2.74 2.32
C PRO A 181 -19.47 -1.66 3.00
N ASP A 182 -20.77 -1.95 3.19
CA ASP A 182 -21.70 -1.05 3.85
C ASP A 182 -21.20 -0.72 5.27
N GLY A 183 -21.21 0.57 5.64
CA GLY A 183 -20.68 1.04 6.92
C GLY A 183 -19.19 1.37 6.93
N VAL A 184 -18.43 1.06 5.86
CA VAL A 184 -17.06 1.56 5.71
C VAL A 184 -17.05 2.92 5.03
N ALA A 185 -16.75 3.98 5.79
CA ALA A 185 -16.61 5.33 5.25
C ALA A 185 -15.47 6.11 5.91
N PRO A 186 -14.87 7.09 5.21
CA PRO A 186 -14.01 8.07 5.84
C PRO A 186 -14.74 8.82 6.96
N GLY A 187 -14.04 9.09 8.05
CA GLY A 187 -14.57 9.75 9.25
C GLY A 187 -15.08 8.80 10.34
N GLU A 188 -15.22 7.51 10.04
CA GLU A 188 -15.56 6.49 11.05
C GLU A 188 -14.41 6.25 12.03
N THR A 189 -14.72 5.74 13.22
CA THR A 189 -13.70 5.31 14.18
C THR A 189 -13.06 3.99 13.76
N VAL A 190 -11.84 3.73 14.20
CA VAL A 190 -11.17 2.45 13.92
C VAL A 190 -11.98 1.27 14.48
N GLU A 191 -12.64 1.44 15.63
CA GLU A 191 -13.54 0.44 16.20
C GLU A 191 -14.75 0.15 15.30
N GLY A 192 -15.43 1.18 14.80
CA GLY A 192 -16.59 0.99 13.90
C GLY A 192 -16.18 0.32 12.58
N LEU A 193 -15.03 0.73 12.01
CA LEU A 193 -14.49 0.11 10.81
C LEU A 193 -14.14 -1.38 11.01
N ARG A 194 -13.61 -1.73 12.19
CA ARG A 194 -13.31 -3.13 12.55
C ARG A 194 -14.57 -3.98 12.69
N GLU A 195 -15.61 -3.44 13.32
CA GLU A 195 -16.88 -4.16 13.50
C GLU A 195 -17.50 -4.50 12.15
N VAL A 196 -17.59 -3.52 11.25
CA VAL A 196 -18.09 -3.72 9.89
C VAL A 196 -17.25 -4.76 9.13
N VAL A 197 -15.92 -4.66 9.17
CA VAL A 197 -15.07 -5.64 8.47
C VAL A 197 -15.22 -7.03 9.07
N ARG A 198 -15.36 -7.16 10.39
CA ARG A 198 -15.58 -8.46 11.04
C ARG A 198 -16.91 -9.09 10.63
N GLU A 199 -17.97 -8.31 10.45
CA GLU A 199 -19.27 -8.80 9.99
C GLU A 199 -19.25 -9.27 8.53
N VAL A 200 -18.48 -8.60 7.68
CA VAL A 200 -18.42 -8.88 6.24
C VAL A 200 -17.44 -10.02 5.92
N VAL A 201 -16.48 -10.29 6.80
CA VAL A 201 -15.46 -11.33 6.61
C VAL A 201 -15.91 -12.65 7.24
N PRO A 202 -16.00 -13.76 6.48
CA PRO A 202 -16.19 -15.08 7.07
C PRO A 202 -15.06 -15.36 8.07
N GLU A 203 -15.38 -15.92 9.25
CA GLU A 203 -14.52 -16.07 10.45
C GLU A 203 -13.10 -16.68 10.27
N GLY A 204 -12.67 -17.01 9.04
CA GLY A 204 -11.34 -17.54 8.72
C GLY A 204 -10.37 -16.62 7.95
N ALA A 205 -10.76 -15.40 7.55
CA ALA A 205 -9.89 -14.50 6.77
C ALA A 205 -9.10 -13.46 7.60
N VAL A 206 -9.34 -13.41 8.91
CA VAL A 206 -8.54 -12.59 9.86
C VAL A 206 -7.27 -13.36 10.18
N ARG A 207 -6.17 -13.03 9.49
CA ARG A 207 -4.87 -13.66 9.79
C ARG A 207 -4.21 -12.98 10.98
N GLU A 208 -4.04 -13.76 12.04
CA GLU A 208 -3.44 -13.34 13.29
C GLU A 208 -1.94 -13.03 13.14
N ARG A 209 -1.45 -12.21 14.09
CA ARG A 209 -0.07 -11.78 14.27
C ARG A 209 0.94 -12.93 14.04
N VAL A 210 1.78 -12.82 13.01
CA VAL A 210 3.06 -13.53 13.01
C VAL A 210 4.02 -12.72 13.88
N GLU A 211 4.14 -13.09 15.16
CA GLU A 211 5.34 -12.74 15.91
C GLU A 211 6.52 -13.42 15.23
N MET A 212 7.26 -12.68 14.39
CA MET A 212 8.50 -13.19 13.81
C MET A 212 9.59 -13.25 14.89
N GLY A 213 9.49 -14.26 15.75
CA GLY A 213 10.64 -14.92 16.34
C GLY A 213 11.24 -15.89 15.32
N GLY A 214 12.18 -15.41 14.51
CA GLY A 214 13.12 -16.25 13.76
C GLY A 214 12.59 -16.98 12.51
N GLY A 215 13.16 -16.63 11.36
CA GLY A 215 13.21 -17.53 10.19
C GLY A 215 12.30 -17.14 9.02
N VAL A 216 12.74 -16.18 8.21
CA VAL A 216 12.19 -16.01 6.86
C VAL A 216 12.71 -17.18 6.00
N ARG A 217 11.87 -18.20 5.79
CA ARG A 217 12.05 -19.16 4.70
C ARG A 217 10.76 -19.32 3.90
N ALA A 218 10.90 -19.01 2.62
CA ALA A 218 10.15 -19.56 1.48
C ALA A 218 8.62 -19.33 1.44
N ALA A 219 8.22 -18.27 0.74
CA ALA A 219 6.95 -18.25 0.00
C ALA A 219 7.15 -17.44 -1.28
N GLY A 220 7.81 -18.06 -2.26
CA GLY A 220 8.15 -17.43 -3.54
C GLY A 220 8.39 -18.50 -4.61
N ALA A 221 7.44 -19.41 -4.77
CA ALA A 221 7.36 -20.32 -5.90
C ALA A 221 5.99 -21.00 -5.90
N ARG A 222 5.06 -20.50 -6.74
CA ARG A 222 4.02 -21.25 -7.49
C ARG A 222 2.96 -20.27 -8.00
N ALA A 223 3.22 -19.71 -9.17
CA ALA A 223 2.19 -19.26 -10.10
C ALA A 223 2.85 -19.08 -11.47
N GLY A 224 2.75 -20.12 -12.31
CA GLY A 224 3.30 -20.11 -13.66
C GLY A 224 3.88 -21.45 -14.07
N ALA A 225 3.02 -22.46 -14.23
CA ALA A 225 3.35 -23.65 -15.00
C ALA A 225 2.09 -24.49 -15.29
N GLU A 226 1.25 -24.03 -16.22
CA GLU A 226 0.41 -24.94 -16.99
C GLU A 226 0.50 -24.57 -18.47
N ALA A 227 1.47 -25.19 -19.15
CA ALA A 227 1.40 -25.63 -20.55
C ALA A 227 2.73 -26.29 -20.96
N GLY A 228 2.74 -27.63 -21.05
CA GLY A 228 3.51 -28.38 -22.04
C GLY A 228 4.96 -28.80 -21.73
N GLY A 229 5.17 -30.12 -21.63
CA GLY A 229 6.30 -30.78 -22.31
C GLY A 229 7.55 -31.12 -21.51
N SER A 230 7.87 -32.42 -21.49
CA SER A 230 9.03 -33.11 -20.89
C SER A 230 10.42 -32.53 -21.19
N GLY A 231 11.36 -32.71 -20.24
CA GLY A 231 12.79 -32.83 -20.55
C GLY A 231 13.74 -32.35 -19.45
N ALA A 232 14.47 -33.27 -18.82
CA ALA A 232 15.49 -32.99 -17.81
C ALA A 232 16.74 -32.30 -18.40
N SER A 233 17.34 -31.35 -17.67
CA SER A 233 18.81 -31.17 -17.58
C SER A 233 19.25 -29.98 -16.69
N GLY A 234 19.99 -30.29 -15.62
CA GLY A 234 21.27 -29.63 -15.28
C GLY A 234 21.31 -28.14 -14.87
N GLY A 235 21.19 -27.87 -13.57
CA GLY A 235 22.29 -27.30 -12.76
C GLY A 235 22.88 -25.90 -13.03
N MET A 236 22.47 -25.13 -14.04
CA MET A 236 23.12 -23.83 -14.37
C MET A 236 22.37 -22.59 -13.83
N GLY A 237 21.06 -22.69 -13.59
CA GLY A 237 20.22 -21.54 -13.21
C GLY A 237 20.51 -20.96 -11.82
N ALA A 238 20.93 -21.80 -10.87
CA ALA A 238 21.21 -21.36 -9.49
C ALA A 238 22.47 -20.49 -9.37
N ARG A 239 23.44 -20.65 -10.28
CA ARG A 239 24.68 -19.85 -10.27
C ARG A 239 24.48 -18.45 -10.84
N VAL A 240 23.56 -18.27 -11.78
CA VAL A 240 23.27 -16.95 -12.36
C VAL A 240 22.51 -16.05 -11.37
N VAL A 241 21.60 -16.62 -10.59
CA VAL A 241 20.85 -15.87 -9.54
C VAL A 241 21.77 -15.37 -8.43
N ALA A 242 22.80 -16.13 -8.07
CA ALA A 242 23.78 -15.72 -7.05
C ALA A 242 24.65 -14.52 -7.50
N TRP A 243 25.00 -14.42 -8.78
CA TRP A 243 25.79 -13.30 -9.30
C TRP A 243 24.98 -12.01 -9.45
N VAL A 244 23.66 -12.11 -9.72
CA VAL A 244 22.77 -10.94 -9.78
C VAL A 244 22.60 -10.29 -8.40
N GLN A 245 22.59 -11.06 -7.32
CA GLN A 245 22.54 -10.51 -5.96
C GLN A 245 23.83 -9.79 -5.54
N VAL A 246 25.01 -10.28 -5.97
CA VAL A 246 26.29 -9.60 -5.72
C VAL A 246 26.39 -8.30 -6.53
N GLY A 247 25.82 -8.25 -7.74
CA GLY A 247 25.81 -7.06 -8.59
C GLY A 247 25.00 -5.88 -8.03
N LEU A 248 23.96 -6.12 -7.23
CA LEU A 248 23.09 -5.09 -6.66
C LEU A 248 23.51 -4.58 -5.26
N GLY A 249 24.32 -5.34 -4.52
CA GLY A 249 24.78 -4.93 -3.17
C GLY A 249 25.94 -3.93 -3.18
N VAL A 250 26.83 -4.04 -4.16
CA VAL A 250 28.04 -3.20 -4.30
C VAL A 250 27.71 -1.71 -4.54
N PRO A 251 26.72 -1.33 -5.39
CA PRO A 251 26.34 0.07 -5.59
C PRO A 251 25.78 0.74 -4.33
N VAL A 252 25.02 0.01 -3.50
CA VAL A 252 24.43 0.52 -2.25
C VAL A 252 25.52 0.79 -1.20
N LEU A 253 26.53 -0.09 -1.12
CA LEU A 253 27.71 0.11 -0.27
C LEU A 253 28.54 1.32 -0.71
N LEU A 254 28.78 1.47 -2.02
CA LEU A 254 29.51 2.63 -2.55
C LEU A 254 28.75 3.94 -2.33
N TRP A 255 27.42 3.92 -2.45
CA TRP A 255 26.58 5.09 -2.20
C TRP A 255 26.59 5.51 -0.72
N GLY A 256 26.53 4.53 0.19
CA GLY A 256 26.60 4.78 1.64
C GLY A 256 27.93 5.40 2.09
N VAL A 257 29.04 4.90 1.54
CA VAL A 257 30.39 5.44 1.80
C VAL A 257 30.53 6.87 1.24
N ARG A 258 29.99 7.14 0.05
CA ARG A 258 30.09 8.46 -0.61
C ARG A 258 29.32 9.57 0.11
N ARG A 259 28.30 9.23 0.90
CA ARG A 259 27.45 10.22 1.63
C ARG A 259 27.77 10.34 3.13
N ARG A 260 28.85 9.72 3.64
CA ARG A 260 29.33 9.81 5.05
C ARG A 260 28.24 9.53 6.11
N ARG A 261 27.31 8.59 5.87
CA ARG A 261 26.30 8.18 6.86
C ARG A 261 26.54 6.76 7.36
N ALA A 262 27.11 6.64 8.56
CA ALA A 262 27.59 5.39 9.17
C ALA A 262 26.53 4.27 9.25
N GLY A 263 25.24 4.62 9.37
CA GLY A 263 24.15 3.64 9.49
C GLY A 263 23.94 2.75 8.25
N TRP A 264 24.25 3.25 7.05
CA TRP A 264 24.09 2.47 5.81
C TRP A 264 25.27 1.52 5.53
N VAL A 265 26.44 1.80 6.12
CA VAL A 265 27.63 0.95 5.99
C VAL A 265 27.43 -0.36 6.75
N VAL A 266 26.81 -0.31 7.94
CA VAL A 266 26.52 -1.50 8.75
C VAL A 266 25.52 -2.43 8.05
N ALA A 267 24.45 -1.88 7.47
CA ALA A 267 23.45 -2.66 6.74
C ALA A 267 24.05 -3.36 5.49
N GLY A 268 24.94 -2.67 4.76
CA GLY A 268 25.63 -3.25 3.61
C GLY A 268 26.64 -4.33 3.99
N LEU A 269 27.34 -4.19 5.12
CA LEU A 269 28.32 -5.16 5.59
C LEU A 269 27.66 -6.44 6.13
N VAL A 270 26.46 -6.31 6.73
CA VAL A 270 25.60 -7.45 7.09
C VAL A 270 25.15 -8.22 5.85
N LEU A 271 24.76 -7.52 4.77
CA LEU A 271 24.36 -8.17 3.50
C LEU A 271 25.52 -8.94 2.85
N VAL A 272 26.74 -8.39 2.86
CA VAL A 272 27.92 -9.03 2.27
C VAL A 272 28.42 -10.19 3.13
N GLY A 273 28.38 -10.05 4.46
CA GLY A 273 28.73 -11.13 5.39
C GLY A 273 27.84 -12.36 5.23
N ASP A 274 26.52 -12.16 5.10
CA ASP A 274 25.57 -13.26 4.97
C ASP A 274 25.69 -13.98 3.61
N GLY A 275 26.04 -13.24 2.55
CA GLY A 275 26.33 -13.81 1.22
C GLY A 275 27.58 -14.70 1.18
N VAL A 276 28.63 -14.34 1.90
CA VAL A 276 29.88 -15.14 1.96
C VAL A 276 29.68 -16.42 2.80
N VAL A 277 28.91 -16.34 3.89
CA VAL A 277 28.61 -17.51 4.75
C VAL A 277 27.70 -18.52 4.03
N GLY A 278 26.80 -18.05 3.16
CA GLY A 278 26.01 -18.91 2.27
C GLY A 278 26.86 -19.62 1.22
N GLY A 279 27.86 -18.95 0.65
CA GLY A 279 28.77 -19.51 -0.35
C GLY A 279 29.68 -20.63 0.20
N VAL A 280 30.16 -20.50 1.44
CA VAL A 280 31.05 -21.49 2.05
C VAL A 280 30.30 -22.77 2.45
N ARG A 281 29.02 -22.67 2.86
CA ARG A 281 28.18 -23.85 3.17
C ARG A 281 27.82 -24.70 1.95
N ALA A 282 27.69 -24.09 0.77
CA ALA A 282 27.45 -24.80 -0.48
C ALA A 282 28.69 -25.57 -1.00
N GLY A 283 29.90 -25.17 -0.58
CA GLY A 283 31.14 -25.88 -0.92
C GLY A 283 31.47 -27.09 -0.04
N ALA A 284 30.84 -27.22 1.14
CA ALA A 284 31.16 -28.26 2.12
C ALA A 284 30.33 -29.55 1.97
N TRP A 285 29.30 -29.57 1.12
CA TRP A 285 28.47 -30.76 0.84
C TRP A 285 28.73 -31.39 -0.54
N GLY A 286 29.82 -30.98 -1.21
CA GLY A 286 30.25 -31.50 -2.52
C GLY A 286 31.43 -32.46 -2.48
N ARG A 287 31.83 -32.95 -1.29
CA ARG A 287 32.83 -34.03 -1.13
C ARG A 287 32.45 -34.93 0.05
N ALA A 288 31.50 -35.83 -0.19
CA ALA A 288 31.34 -37.11 0.49
C ALA A 288 30.68 -38.06 -0.51
#